data_AF-A0A9D0ZHQ3-F1
#
_entry.id   AF-A0A9D0ZHQ3-F1
#
_cell.length_a   1.000
_cell.length_b   1.000
_cell.length_c   1.000
_cell.angle_alpha   90.00
_cell.angle_beta   90.00
_cell.angle_gamma   90.00
#
_symmetry.space_group_name_H-M   'P 1'
#
loop_
_entity.id
_entity.type
_entity.pdbx_description
1 polymer ?
#
loop_
_entity_poly.entity_id
_entity_poly.type
_entity_poly.pdbx_seq_one_letter_code
_entity_poly.pdbx_strand_id
1 'polypeptide(L)'
;MKVKYINPGVEQMIDSIIGFQSEGESEFWSGALYHFYPQIDRDYAQSLPFPERKRYIESAIRAIYAEAEPEINRKAAMYNRYWAECEAQIAGALSDAFGVDCTSRYNGITARVGLNPVSPRYLREQAFDIFYLNSEKGAIGLSIHEIIHFVWFDVWHKLFGDGFEEYERPSLKWILSEMVVESIMRDPRLSSINPYFPRENGGGCIYPYFFDMRAGDGLILETLDRIYRSEDIQDFMRDSYAYCLEHEREIRSHIEAAESGGV
;
A
#
# COMPACT_ATOMS: atom_id res chain seq x y z
N MET A 1 18.04 -4.97 5.08
CA MET A 1 16.88 -4.07 5.00
C MET A 1 16.23 -3.99 6.38
N LYS A 2 16.38 -2.88 7.09
CA LYS A 2 15.84 -2.74 8.44
C LYS A 2 14.50 -2.04 8.41
N VAL A 3 13.46 -2.79 8.74
CA VAL A 3 12.11 -2.29 9.04
C VAL A 3 11.91 -2.39 10.55
N LYS A 4 11.42 -1.32 11.15
CA LYS A 4 11.05 -1.29 12.57
C LYS A 4 9.56 -1.06 12.70
N TYR A 5 8.88 -2.01 13.35
CA TYR A 5 7.46 -1.90 13.65
C TYR A 5 7.31 -1.13 14.96
N ILE A 6 6.50 -0.08 14.97
CA ILE A 6 6.28 0.76 16.14
C ILE A 6 4.79 1.01 16.34
N ASN A 7 4.41 1.28 17.59
CA ASN A 7 3.22 2.08 17.84
C ASN A 7 3.61 3.55 17.64
N PRO A 8 3.05 4.25 16.63
CA PRO A 8 3.37 5.65 16.35
C PRO A 8 2.72 6.64 17.34
N GLY A 9 1.81 6.16 18.20
CA GLY A 9 0.99 7.00 19.08
C GLY A 9 -0.24 7.57 18.38
N VAL A 10 -1.19 8.04 19.20
CA VAL A 10 -2.54 8.41 18.75
C VAL A 10 -2.57 9.59 17.77
N GLU A 11 -1.73 10.62 17.97
CA GLU A 11 -1.72 11.80 17.09
C GLU A 11 -1.35 11.43 15.65
N GLN A 12 -0.28 10.64 15.49
CA GLN A 12 0.17 10.21 14.17
C GLN A 12 -0.86 9.31 13.47
N MET A 13 -1.58 8.47 14.21
CA MET A 13 -2.66 7.65 13.64
C MET A 13 -3.85 8.50 13.20
N ILE A 14 -4.21 9.50 14.00
CA ILE A 14 -5.28 10.44 13.68
C ILE A 14 -4.93 11.17 12.37
N ASP A 15 -3.73 11.72 12.25
CA ASP A 15 -3.31 12.44 11.04
C ASP A 15 -3.42 11.56 9.79
N SER A 16 -2.97 10.29 9.91
CA SER A 16 -3.07 9.30 8.83
C SER A 16 -4.53 9.00 8.44
N ILE A 17 -5.40 8.74 9.42
CA ILE A 17 -6.82 8.42 9.20
C ILE A 17 -7.57 9.60 8.59
N ILE A 18 -7.36 10.81 9.12
CA ILE A 18 -8.05 12.01 8.65
C ILE A 18 -7.68 12.34 7.21
N GLY A 19 -6.48 11.96 6.73
CA GLY A 19 -6.10 12.08 5.32
C GLY A 19 -7.14 11.48 4.37
N PHE A 20 -7.74 10.35 4.74
CA PHE A 20 -8.76 9.62 3.97
C PHE A 20 -10.21 9.97 4.34
N GLN A 21 -10.41 11.04 5.10
CA GLN A 21 -11.75 11.54 5.47
C GLN A 21 -12.00 12.96 4.93
N SER A 22 -11.14 13.42 4.02
CA SER A 22 -11.19 14.73 3.36
C SER A 22 -12.43 14.88 2.46
N GLU A 23 -12.83 16.12 2.16
CA GLU A 23 -13.90 16.38 1.20
C GLU A 23 -13.50 15.90 -0.21
N GLY A 24 -14.41 15.21 -0.90
CA GLY A 24 -14.18 14.69 -2.25
C GLY A 24 -13.45 13.33 -2.31
N GLU A 25 -13.06 12.77 -1.16
CA GLU A 25 -12.51 11.40 -1.11
C GLU A 25 -13.58 10.36 -1.49
N SER A 26 -13.20 9.32 -2.23
CA SER A 26 -14.16 8.30 -2.65
C SER A 26 -14.58 7.41 -1.48
N GLU A 27 -15.75 6.78 -1.62
CA GLU A 27 -16.28 5.86 -0.61
C GLU A 27 -15.38 4.63 -0.44
N PHE A 28 -14.69 4.22 -1.51
CA PHE A 28 -13.72 3.14 -1.49
C PHE A 28 -12.65 3.35 -0.39
N TRP A 29 -12.15 4.58 -0.24
CA TRP A 29 -11.15 4.92 0.76
C TRP A 29 -11.75 5.29 2.11
N SER A 30 -12.74 6.19 2.10
CA SER A 30 -13.30 6.74 3.33
C SER A 30 -14.18 5.74 4.09
N GLY A 31 -14.81 4.80 3.39
CA GLY A 31 -15.74 3.80 3.93
C GLY A 31 -15.08 2.76 4.83
N ALA A 32 -13.82 2.43 4.58
CA ALA A 32 -13.08 1.41 5.33
C ALA A 32 -13.05 1.71 6.84
N LEU A 33 -12.95 2.98 7.22
CA LEU A 33 -12.98 3.41 8.62
C LEU A 33 -14.26 2.93 9.33
N TYR A 34 -15.42 3.20 8.74
CA TYR A 34 -16.71 2.85 9.32
C TYR A 34 -16.98 1.34 9.33
N HIS A 35 -16.40 0.60 8.38
CA HIS A 35 -16.47 -0.85 8.36
C HIS A 35 -15.76 -1.48 9.56
N PHE A 36 -14.53 -1.04 9.85
CA PHE A 36 -13.73 -1.59 10.95
C PHE A 36 -14.08 -1.01 12.32
N TYR A 37 -14.69 0.18 12.35
CA TYR A 37 -15.10 0.85 13.58
C TYR A 37 -16.58 1.25 13.53
N PRO A 38 -17.52 0.28 13.62
CA PRO A 38 -18.95 0.55 13.56
C PRO A 38 -19.48 1.41 14.72
N GLN A 39 -18.67 1.63 15.76
CA GLN A 39 -18.94 2.60 16.83
C GLN A 39 -18.83 4.06 16.37
N ILE A 40 -18.21 4.33 15.22
CA ILE A 40 -18.23 5.64 14.57
C ILE A 40 -19.50 5.67 13.71
N ASP A 41 -20.48 6.46 14.13
CA ASP A 41 -21.74 6.62 13.40
C ASP A 41 -21.49 7.36 12.09
N ARG A 42 -21.60 6.64 10.98
CA ARG A 42 -21.35 7.14 9.64
C ARG A 42 -22.36 8.20 9.23
N ASP A 43 -23.65 7.96 9.45
CA ASP A 43 -24.71 8.87 9.03
C ASP A 43 -24.61 10.18 9.82
N TYR A 44 -24.29 10.08 11.12
CA TYR A 44 -24.01 11.24 11.95
C TYR A 44 -22.76 11.99 11.46
N ALA A 45 -21.64 11.29 11.24
CA ALA A 45 -20.40 11.90 10.76
C ALA A 45 -20.61 12.66 9.44
N GLN A 46 -21.36 12.07 8.50
CA GLN A 46 -21.66 12.68 7.19
C GLN A 46 -22.62 13.87 7.29
N SER A 47 -23.47 13.92 8.33
CA SER A 47 -24.37 15.06 8.57
C SER A 47 -23.66 16.31 9.08
N LEU A 48 -22.43 16.17 9.61
CA LEU A 48 -21.67 17.26 10.21
C LEU A 48 -20.89 18.08 9.16
N PRO A 49 -20.72 19.40 9.37
CA PRO A 49 -19.73 20.20 8.64
C PRO A 49 -18.32 19.60 8.79
N PHE A 50 -17.47 19.72 7.76
CA PHE A 50 -16.15 19.08 7.75
C PHE A 50 -15.29 19.30 9.00
N PRO A 51 -15.16 20.53 9.57
CA PRO A 51 -14.40 20.74 10.80
C PRO A 51 -15.01 20.06 12.04
N GLU A 52 -16.32 19.84 12.06
CA GLU A 52 -17.03 19.11 13.13
C GLU A 52 -16.90 17.60 12.94
N ARG A 53 -17.04 17.11 11.70
CA ARG A 53 -16.80 15.71 11.34
C ARG A 53 -15.40 15.26 11.73
N LYS A 54 -14.37 16.06 11.41
CA LYS A 54 -12.98 15.80 11.80
C LYS A 54 -12.85 15.64 13.32
N ARG A 55 -13.36 16.60 14.09
CA ARG A 55 -13.33 16.54 15.57
C ARG A 55 -14.08 15.33 16.14
N TYR A 56 -15.22 14.97 15.53
CA TYR A 56 -15.99 13.79 15.91
C TYR A 56 -15.17 12.50 15.71
N ILE A 57 -14.59 12.32 14.52
CA ILE A 57 -13.74 11.17 14.20
C ILE A 57 -12.50 11.13 15.10
N GLU A 58 -11.81 12.26 15.30
CA GLU A 58 -10.66 12.36 16.19
C GLU A 58 -10.98 11.88 17.61
N SER A 59 -12.09 12.36 18.18
CA SER A 59 -12.53 11.97 19.52
C SER A 59 -12.81 10.46 19.61
N ALA A 60 -13.50 9.91 18.61
CA ALA A 60 -13.80 8.47 18.55
C ALA A 60 -12.51 7.64 18.42
N ILE A 61 -11.59 8.02 17.53
CA ILE A 61 -10.31 7.34 17.35
C ILE A 61 -9.46 7.37 18.62
N ARG A 62 -9.47 8.46 19.40
CA ARG A 62 -8.78 8.51 20.70
C ARG A 62 -9.31 7.48 21.69
N ALA A 63 -10.64 7.34 21.78
CA ALA A 63 -11.26 6.34 22.64
C ALA A 63 -10.90 4.92 22.18
N ILE A 64 -10.99 4.65 20.88
CA ILE A 64 -10.62 3.35 20.30
C ILE A 64 -9.14 3.03 20.54
N TYR A 65 -8.26 4.01 20.35
CA TYR A 65 -6.83 3.84 20.59
C TYR A 65 -6.53 3.49 22.05
N ALA A 66 -7.17 4.16 23.01
CA ALA A 66 -6.95 3.89 24.43
C ALA A 66 -7.24 2.42 24.80
N GLU A 67 -8.21 1.79 24.14
CA GLU A 67 -8.53 0.37 24.32
C GLU A 67 -7.59 -0.55 23.53
N ALA A 68 -7.23 -0.17 22.30
CA ALA A 68 -6.41 -0.98 21.40
C ALA A 68 -4.90 -0.89 21.66
N GLU A 69 -4.42 0.14 22.37
CA GLU A 69 -2.99 0.43 22.56
C GLU A 69 -2.18 -0.76 23.11
N PRO A 70 -2.62 -1.52 24.14
CA PRO A 70 -1.90 -2.69 24.60
C PRO A 70 -1.70 -3.75 23.50
N GLU A 71 -2.73 -3.96 22.67
CA GLU A 71 -2.68 -4.91 21.56
C GLU A 71 -1.78 -4.41 20.43
N ILE A 72 -1.86 -3.12 20.08
CA ILE A 72 -0.97 -2.49 19.09
C ILE A 72 0.49 -2.65 19.50
N ASN A 73 0.82 -2.39 20.77
CA ASN A 73 2.18 -2.57 21.30
C ASN A 73 2.63 -4.03 21.22
N ARG A 74 1.75 -4.97 21.57
CA ARG A 74 2.02 -6.42 21.45
C ARG A 74 2.26 -6.83 19.99
N LYS A 75 1.43 -6.35 19.06
CA LYS A 75 1.55 -6.61 17.62
C LYS A 75 2.83 -6.03 17.06
N ALA A 76 3.20 -4.79 17.39
CA ALA A 76 4.47 -4.21 16.97
C ALA A 76 5.67 -5.05 17.42
N ALA A 77 5.71 -5.50 18.67
CA ALA A 77 6.77 -6.37 19.17
C ALA A 77 6.79 -7.73 18.44
N MET A 78 5.61 -8.30 18.15
CA MET A 78 5.48 -9.56 17.42
C MET A 78 5.97 -9.43 15.97
N TYR A 79 5.55 -8.39 15.26
CA TYR A 79 5.95 -8.14 13.87
C TYR A 79 7.44 -7.88 13.75
N ASN A 80 8.07 -7.17 14.69
CA ASN A 80 9.53 -7.01 14.70
C ASN A 80 10.27 -8.36 14.79
N ARG A 81 9.78 -9.29 15.63
CA ARG A 81 10.39 -10.63 15.74
C ARG A 81 10.24 -11.41 14.44
N TYR A 82 9.03 -11.42 13.89
CA TYR A 82 8.75 -12.17 12.67
C TYR A 82 9.46 -11.57 11.44
N TRP A 83 9.59 -10.24 11.37
CA TRP A 83 10.40 -9.56 10.35
C TRP A 83 11.87 -9.98 10.39
N ALA A 84 12.45 -10.12 11.58
CA ALA A 84 13.84 -10.54 11.73
C ALA A 84 14.10 -11.94 11.12
N GLU A 85 13.08 -12.81 11.10
CA GLU A 85 13.16 -14.14 10.48
C GLU A 85 13.07 -14.06 8.94
N CYS A 86 12.34 -13.08 8.40
CA CYS A 86 12.12 -12.92 6.96
C CYS A 86 13.08 -11.93 6.26
N GLU A 87 13.80 -11.09 7.02
CA GLU A 87 14.54 -9.93 6.50
C GLU A 87 15.48 -10.31 5.36
N ALA A 88 16.33 -11.32 5.55
CA ALA A 88 17.34 -11.71 4.58
C ALA A 88 16.72 -12.25 3.28
N GLN A 89 15.63 -13.01 3.40
CA GLN A 89 14.88 -13.55 2.27
C GLN A 89 14.26 -12.43 1.43
N ILE A 90 13.59 -11.48 2.08
CA ILE A 90 12.95 -10.34 1.42
C ILE A 90 14.00 -9.44 0.76
N ALA A 91 15.05 -9.08 1.49
CA ALA A 91 16.11 -8.22 0.97
C ALA A 91 16.84 -8.86 -0.23
N GLY A 92 17.10 -10.17 -0.19
CA GLY A 92 17.70 -10.88 -1.32
C GLY A 92 16.79 -10.87 -2.55
N ALA A 93 15.50 -11.17 -2.37
CA ALA A 93 14.55 -11.19 -3.47
C ALA A 93 14.39 -9.83 -4.15
N LEU A 94 14.24 -8.77 -3.37
CA LEU A 94 14.14 -7.42 -3.93
C LEU A 94 15.46 -6.92 -4.52
N SER A 95 16.61 -7.37 -3.99
CA SER A 95 17.89 -7.00 -4.58
C SER A 95 18.04 -7.56 -6.00
N ASP A 96 17.66 -8.82 -6.20
CA ASP A 96 17.69 -9.46 -7.51
C ASP A 96 16.66 -8.84 -8.46
N ALA A 97 15.43 -8.62 -7.98
CA ALA A 97 14.35 -8.08 -8.80
C ALA A 97 14.65 -6.66 -9.33
N PHE A 98 15.35 -5.84 -8.54
CA PHE A 98 15.62 -4.45 -8.87
C PHE A 98 17.08 -4.15 -9.25
N GLY A 99 17.97 -5.14 -9.20
CA GLY A 99 19.40 -4.94 -9.47
C GLY A 99 20.09 -3.94 -8.53
N VAL A 100 19.61 -3.79 -7.29
CA VAL A 100 20.16 -2.87 -6.28
C VAL A 100 20.39 -3.58 -4.96
N ASP A 101 21.41 -3.20 -4.19
CA ASP A 101 21.65 -3.80 -2.87
C ASP A 101 20.62 -3.32 -1.84
N CYS A 102 19.56 -4.11 -1.63
CA CYS A 102 18.54 -3.84 -0.62
C CYS A 102 18.99 -4.20 0.81
N THR A 103 20.09 -4.95 0.97
CA THR A 103 20.54 -5.38 2.29
C THR A 103 21.07 -4.22 3.13
N SER A 104 21.77 -3.29 2.48
CA SER A 104 22.45 -2.15 3.13
C SER A 104 21.78 -0.79 2.88
N ARG A 105 21.01 -0.63 1.80
CA ARG A 105 20.49 0.69 1.36
C ARG A 105 19.25 1.15 2.14
N TYR A 106 18.42 0.23 2.61
CA TYR A 106 17.13 0.51 3.26
C TYR A 106 17.17 0.11 4.74
N ASN A 107 17.75 0.96 5.60
CA ASN A 107 18.00 0.64 7.01
C ASN A 107 17.21 1.48 8.02
N GLY A 108 16.27 2.31 7.57
CA GLY A 108 15.51 3.24 8.41
C GLY A 108 14.00 3.17 8.24
N ILE A 109 13.48 2.11 7.62
CA ILE A 109 12.06 2.05 7.28
C ILE A 109 11.23 1.85 8.55
N THR A 110 10.20 2.67 8.74
CA THR A 110 9.30 2.59 9.90
C THR A 110 7.92 2.07 9.50
N ALA A 111 7.55 0.92 10.04
CA ALA A 111 6.20 0.36 9.92
C ALA A 111 5.36 0.79 11.13
N ARG A 112 4.39 1.66 10.92
CA ARG A 112 3.53 2.24 11.96
C ARG A 112 2.30 1.35 12.15
N VAL A 113 2.32 0.53 13.20
CA VAL A 113 1.19 -0.36 13.53
C VAL A 113 0.09 0.48 14.15
N GLY A 114 -1.07 0.55 13.51
CA GLY A 114 -2.12 1.48 13.94
C GLY A 114 -3.52 1.16 13.46
N LEU A 115 -4.38 2.15 13.68
CA LEU A 115 -5.82 2.02 13.46
C LEU A 115 -6.26 2.28 12.02
N ASN A 116 -5.39 2.80 11.14
CA ASN A 116 -5.78 3.11 9.76
C ASN A 116 -5.89 1.82 8.92
N PRO A 117 -7.09 1.43 8.44
CA PRO A 117 -7.25 0.24 7.62
C PRO A 117 -6.66 0.39 6.20
N VAL A 118 -6.49 1.63 5.71
CA VAL A 118 -5.96 1.90 4.36
C VAL A 118 -4.47 1.57 4.26
N SER A 119 -3.72 1.66 5.37
CA SER A 119 -2.29 1.33 5.44
C SER A 119 -1.40 2.08 4.42
N PRO A 120 -1.45 3.43 4.35
CA PRO A 120 -0.68 4.21 3.37
C PRO A 120 0.84 4.17 3.57
N ARG A 121 1.58 4.53 2.51
CA ARG A 121 3.04 4.75 2.52
C ARG A 121 3.46 6.19 2.28
N TYR A 122 4.61 6.54 2.86
CA TYR A 122 5.20 7.87 2.92
C TYR A 122 6.67 7.80 2.44
N LEU A 123 6.90 8.15 1.17
CA LEU A 123 8.20 7.96 0.49
C LEU A 123 9.34 8.75 1.14
N ARG A 124 9.10 10.02 1.50
CA ARG A 124 10.13 10.92 2.05
C ARG A 124 10.51 10.52 3.47
N GLU A 125 9.54 10.06 4.24
CA GLU A 125 9.67 9.63 5.63
C GLU A 125 10.23 8.21 5.75
N GLN A 126 10.27 7.46 4.64
CA GLN A 126 10.53 6.01 4.63
C GLN A 126 9.65 5.28 5.66
N ALA A 127 8.36 5.60 5.64
CA ALA A 127 7.41 5.05 6.59
C ALA A 127 6.17 4.55 5.88
N PHE A 128 5.49 3.58 6.48
CA PHE A 128 4.18 3.13 6.03
C PHE A 128 3.38 2.66 7.23
N ASP A 129 2.06 2.65 7.09
CA ASP A 129 1.16 2.21 8.13
C ASP A 129 0.81 0.73 7.93
N ILE A 130 0.55 0.02 9.03
CA ILE A 130 0.04 -1.34 9.01
C ILE A 130 -1.17 -1.40 9.93
N PHE A 131 -2.30 -1.85 9.38
CA PHE A 131 -3.48 -2.05 10.18
C PHE A 131 -3.28 -3.12 11.26
N TYR A 132 -3.57 -2.78 12.53
CA TYR A 132 -3.20 -3.60 13.69
C TYR A 132 -3.91 -4.97 13.76
N LEU A 133 -5.07 -5.12 13.09
CA LEU A 133 -5.81 -6.38 13.06
C LEU A 133 -5.18 -7.46 12.17
N ASN A 134 -4.13 -7.13 11.42
CA ASN A 134 -3.41 -8.12 10.62
C ASN A 134 -2.81 -9.25 11.47
N SER A 135 -2.60 -10.42 10.88
CA SER A 135 -1.73 -11.45 11.46
C SER A 135 -0.26 -11.06 11.27
N GLU A 136 0.67 -11.76 11.91
CA GLU A 136 2.11 -11.59 11.64
C GLU A 136 2.44 -11.84 10.17
N LYS A 137 1.84 -12.85 9.54
CA LYS A 137 2.00 -13.13 8.12
C LYS A 137 1.40 -12.01 7.26
N GLY A 138 0.22 -11.51 7.65
CA GLY A 138 -0.42 -10.39 6.97
C GLY A 138 0.42 -9.12 7.02
N ALA A 139 0.97 -8.80 8.19
CA ALA A 139 1.87 -7.67 8.37
C ALA A 139 3.12 -7.79 7.48
N ILE A 140 3.70 -8.99 7.32
CA ILE A 140 4.80 -9.21 6.37
C ILE A 140 4.35 -9.02 4.93
N GLY A 141 3.21 -9.61 4.53
CA GLY A 141 2.67 -9.46 3.18
C GLY A 141 2.49 -8.00 2.77
N LEU A 142 1.85 -7.21 3.64
CA LEU A 142 1.69 -5.76 3.45
C LEU A 142 3.02 -5.02 3.48
N SER A 143 3.94 -5.40 4.37
CA SER A 143 5.26 -4.76 4.41
C SER A 143 6.05 -4.99 3.12
N ILE A 144 5.96 -6.18 2.52
CA ILE A 144 6.60 -6.43 1.23
C ILE A 144 6.01 -5.53 0.15
N HIS A 145 4.67 -5.36 0.10
CA HIS A 145 4.00 -4.42 -0.82
C HIS A 145 4.58 -3.00 -0.69
N GLU A 146 4.58 -2.44 0.52
CA GLU A 146 5.03 -1.06 0.72
C GLU A 146 6.53 -0.89 0.47
N ILE A 147 7.32 -1.91 0.76
CA ILE A 147 8.75 -1.89 0.48
C ILE A 147 9.04 -1.95 -1.02
N ILE A 148 8.25 -2.70 -1.79
CA ILE A 148 8.36 -2.70 -3.24
C ILE A 148 8.21 -1.27 -3.76
N HIS A 149 7.28 -0.47 -3.22
CA HIS A 149 7.17 0.95 -3.59
C HIS A 149 8.43 1.76 -3.28
N PHE A 150 9.04 1.60 -2.10
CA PHE A 150 10.28 2.33 -1.78
C PHE A 150 11.44 1.98 -2.72
N VAL A 151 11.58 0.70 -3.07
CA VAL A 151 12.64 0.27 -4.00
C VAL A 151 12.31 0.73 -5.43
N TRP A 152 11.06 0.54 -5.85
CA TRP A 152 10.54 0.99 -7.14
C TRP A 152 10.81 2.48 -7.35
N PHE A 153 10.40 3.34 -6.43
CA PHE A 153 10.57 4.78 -6.59
C PHE A 153 12.02 5.25 -6.42
N ASP A 154 12.89 4.56 -5.68
CA ASP A 154 14.33 4.88 -5.67
C ASP A 154 14.99 4.55 -7.02
N VAL A 155 14.64 3.42 -7.65
CA VAL A 155 15.15 3.06 -8.99
C VAL A 155 14.54 3.96 -10.06
N TRP A 156 13.23 4.19 -10.01
CA TRP A 156 12.51 5.09 -10.91
C TRP A 156 13.08 6.51 -10.88
N HIS A 157 13.28 7.07 -9.69
CA HIS A 157 13.81 8.43 -9.54
C HIS A 157 15.21 8.57 -10.14
N LYS A 158 16.07 7.55 -10.01
CA LYS A 158 17.38 7.55 -10.68
C LYS A 158 17.25 7.45 -12.20
N LEU A 159 16.24 6.75 -12.70
CA LEU A 159 16.05 6.48 -14.12
C LEU A 159 15.47 7.67 -14.88
N PHE A 160 14.52 8.39 -14.26
CA PHE A 160 13.76 9.47 -14.90
C PHE A 160 14.04 10.87 -14.34
N GLY A 161 14.45 10.99 -13.07
CA GLY A 161 14.80 12.27 -12.44
C GLY A 161 13.60 13.16 -12.05
N ASP A 162 12.39 12.60 -12.01
CA ASP A 162 11.14 13.32 -11.70
C ASP A 162 11.02 13.72 -10.22
N GLY A 163 10.04 14.59 -9.90
CA GLY A 163 9.74 14.98 -8.51
C GLY A 163 8.99 13.90 -7.73
N PHE A 164 9.16 13.85 -6.41
CA PHE A 164 8.44 12.90 -5.53
C PHE A 164 6.93 13.13 -5.53
N GLU A 165 6.49 14.36 -5.78
CA GLU A 165 5.08 14.72 -5.88
C GLU A 165 4.38 13.98 -7.03
N GLU A 166 5.12 13.59 -8.07
CA GLU A 166 4.59 12.82 -9.20
C GLU A 166 4.42 11.33 -8.88
N TYR A 167 4.90 10.87 -7.72
CA TYR A 167 4.79 9.48 -7.27
C TYR A 167 3.57 9.27 -6.35
N GLU A 168 2.81 10.33 -6.08
CA GLU A 168 1.66 10.28 -5.20
C GLU A 168 0.35 10.08 -5.96
N ARG A 169 -0.64 9.50 -5.28
CA ARG A 169 -2.00 9.34 -5.81
C ARG A 169 -2.59 10.70 -6.23
N PRO A 170 -3.28 10.80 -7.38
CA PRO A 170 -3.68 9.73 -8.32
C PRO A 170 -2.84 9.71 -9.62
N SER A 171 -1.52 9.94 -9.53
CA SER A 171 -0.67 9.95 -10.72
C SER A 171 -0.65 8.58 -11.41
N LEU A 172 -0.38 8.57 -12.72
CA LEU A 172 -0.25 7.31 -13.46
C LEU A 172 0.95 6.49 -12.97
N LYS A 173 2.01 7.16 -12.48
CA LYS A 173 3.20 6.51 -11.91
C LYS A 173 2.86 5.77 -10.62
N TRP A 174 1.99 6.36 -9.78
CA TRP A 174 1.44 5.69 -8.60
C TRP A 174 0.55 4.51 -8.99
N ILE A 175 -0.35 4.68 -9.95
CA ILE A 175 -1.22 3.59 -10.42
C ILE A 175 -0.38 2.40 -10.94
N LEU A 176 0.63 2.69 -11.76
CA LEU A 176 1.56 1.67 -12.24
C LEU A 176 2.30 0.99 -11.09
N SER A 177 2.81 1.74 -10.11
CA SER A 177 3.52 1.15 -8.99
C SER A 177 2.64 0.19 -8.19
N GLU A 178 1.34 0.48 -8.03
CA GLU A 178 0.40 -0.45 -7.38
C GLU A 178 0.19 -1.72 -8.20
N MET A 179 0.06 -1.62 -9.53
CA MET A 179 -0.15 -2.81 -10.39
C MET A 179 1.08 -3.73 -10.43
N VAL A 180 2.29 -3.18 -10.51
CA VAL A 180 3.51 -3.99 -10.70
C VAL A 180 3.91 -4.80 -9.47
N VAL A 181 3.35 -4.48 -8.28
CA VAL A 181 3.59 -5.28 -7.08
C VAL A 181 3.20 -6.75 -7.31
N GLU A 182 2.11 -7.01 -8.03
CA GLU A 182 1.67 -8.39 -8.35
C GLU A 182 2.74 -9.18 -9.10
N SER A 183 3.42 -8.57 -10.09
CA SER A 183 4.47 -9.22 -10.88
C SER A 183 5.72 -9.50 -10.03
N ILE A 184 6.10 -8.56 -9.16
CA ILE A 184 7.29 -8.69 -8.30
C ILE A 184 7.03 -9.70 -7.17
N MET A 185 5.83 -9.67 -6.58
CA MET A 185 5.42 -10.56 -5.48
C MET A 185 5.42 -12.05 -5.88
N ARG A 186 5.35 -12.36 -7.19
CA ARG A 186 5.40 -13.73 -7.72
C ARG A 186 6.72 -14.47 -7.44
N ASP A 187 7.81 -13.77 -7.10
CA ASP A 187 9.05 -14.45 -6.71
C ASP A 187 8.74 -15.45 -5.58
N PRO A 188 9.15 -16.73 -5.68
CA PRO A 188 8.87 -17.75 -4.65
C PRO A 188 9.36 -17.36 -3.25
N ARG A 189 10.41 -16.52 -3.15
CA ARG A 189 10.93 -15.99 -1.89
C ARG A 189 10.02 -14.92 -1.28
N LEU A 190 9.13 -14.30 -2.04
CA LEU A 190 8.16 -13.33 -1.52
C LEU A 190 6.79 -13.98 -1.34
N SER A 191 6.27 -14.62 -2.39
CA SER A 191 4.96 -15.28 -2.39
C SER A 191 4.81 -16.35 -1.31
N SER A 192 5.86 -17.13 -1.00
CA SER A 192 5.77 -18.20 0.01
C SER A 192 5.52 -17.70 1.45
N ILE A 193 5.79 -16.42 1.72
CA ILE A 193 5.62 -15.80 3.03
C ILE A 193 4.51 -14.73 3.06
N ASN A 194 3.87 -14.47 1.92
CA ASN A 194 2.76 -13.52 1.81
C ASN A 194 1.41 -14.27 1.77
N PRO A 195 0.56 -14.16 2.80
CA PRO A 195 -0.71 -14.87 2.84
C PRO A 195 -1.75 -14.33 1.85
N TYR A 196 -1.52 -13.16 1.25
CA TYR A 196 -2.42 -12.58 0.26
C TYR A 196 -2.12 -13.04 -1.17
N PHE A 197 -1.05 -13.83 -1.34
CA PHE A 197 -0.64 -14.38 -2.62
C PHE A 197 -0.78 -15.92 -2.65
N PRO A 198 -1.23 -16.52 -3.78
CA PRO A 198 -1.77 -15.85 -4.96
C PRO A 198 -3.20 -15.35 -4.70
N ARG A 199 -3.70 -14.44 -5.55
CA ARG A 199 -5.01 -13.80 -5.40
C ARG A 199 -6.16 -14.79 -5.21
N GLU A 200 -6.07 -16.00 -5.76
CA GLU A 200 -7.08 -17.06 -5.66
C GLU A 200 -7.30 -17.54 -4.22
N ASN A 201 -6.37 -17.26 -3.31
CA ASN A 201 -6.47 -17.58 -1.88
C ASN A 201 -7.14 -16.46 -1.05
N GLY A 202 -7.81 -15.50 -1.70
CA GLY A 202 -8.76 -14.59 -1.07
C GLY A 202 -8.20 -13.28 -0.52
N GLY A 203 -6.94 -12.96 -0.81
CA GLY A 203 -6.28 -11.74 -0.32
C GLY A 203 -6.06 -10.69 -1.39
N GLY A 204 -5.36 -11.07 -2.46
CA GLY A 204 -4.83 -10.11 -3.43
C GLY A 204 -3.77 -9.21 -2.80
N CYS A 205 -2.59 -9.10 -3.38
CA CYS A 205 -1.58 -8.17 -2.86
C CYS A 205 -1.73 -6.75 -3.43
N ILE A 206 -2.75 -6.47 -4.23
CA ILE A 206 -3.01 -5.16 -4.86
C ILE A 206 -4.52 -4.87 -4.85
N TYR A 207 -4.94 -3.66 -5.24
CA TYR A 207 -6.37 -3.31 -5.27
C TYR A 207 -7.19 -4.26 -6.17
N PRO A 208 -8.35 -4.75 -5.71
CA PRO A 208 -9.15 -5.74 -6.44
C PRO A 208 -9.55 -5.32 -7.86
N TYR A 209 -9.80 -4.03 -8.08
CA TYR A 209 -10.21 -3.50 -9.38
C TYR A 209 -9.12 -3.61 -10.45
N PHE A 210 -7.87 -3.96 -10.12
CA PHE A 210 -6.85 -4.26 -11.11
C PHE A 210 -6.99 -5.66 -11.71
N PHE A 211 -7.66 -6.59 -11.02
CA PHE A 211 -7.68 -8.01 -11.41
C PHE A 211 -8.48 -8.29 -12.69
N ASP A 212 -9.45 -7.45 -12.99
CA ASP A 212 -10.30 -7.53 -14.17
C ASP A 212 -10.14 -6.32 -15.11
N MET A 213 -9.23 -5.39 -14.79
CA MET A 213 -8.94 -4.23 -15.60
C MET A 213 -8.40 -4.62 -16.97
N ARG A 214 -9.04 -4.09 -18.01
CA ARG A 214 -8.64 -4.26 -19.41
C ARG A 214 -8.03 -2.97 -19.95
N ALA A 215 -6.93 -3.14 -20.67
CA ALA A 215 -6.25 -2.08 -21.40
C ALA A 215 -5.74 -2.67 -22.72
N GLY A 216 -6.06 -2.04 -23.85
CA GLY A 216 -5.83 -2.62 -25.18
C GLY A 216 -6.52 -3.97 -25.35
N ASP A 217 -5.78 -4.97 -25.83
CA ASP A 217 -6.35 -6.29 -26.22
C ASP A 217 -6.50 -7.29 -25.05
N GLY A 218 -6.04 -6.96 -23.83
CA GLY A 218 -5.88 -7.93 -22.75
C GLY A 218 -6.19 -7.42 -21.35
N LEU A 219 -5.96 -8.28 -20.35
CA LEU A 219 -5.92 -7.88 -18.95
C LEU A 219 -4.59 -7.16 -18.68
N ILE A 220 -4.66 -6.01 -18.00
CA ILE A 220 -3.47 -5.18 -17.78
C ILE A 220 -2.37 -5.93 -17.03
N LEU A 221 -2.73 -6.71 -16.00
CA LEU A 221 -1.76 -7.45 -15.19
C LEU A 221 -1.07 -8.57 -16.00
N GLU A 222 -1.75 -9.19 -16.96
CA GLU A 222 -1.13 -10.20 -17.84
C GLU A 222 -0.12 -9.55 -18.80
N THR A 223 -0.45 -8.37 -19.31
CA THR A 223 0.48 -7.59 -20.13
C THR A 223 1.71 -7.17 -19.34
N LEU A 224 1.53 -6.60 -18.14
CA LEU A 224 2.64 -6.15 -17.29
C LEU A 224 3.53 -7.31 -16.83
N ASP A 225 2.95 -8.45 -16.43
CA ASP A 225 3.71 -9.65 -16.07
C ASP A 225 4.51 -10.22 -17.26
N ARG A 226 3.97 -10.14 -18.48
CA ARG A 226 4.71 -10.52 -19.70
C ARG A 226 5.93 -9.63 -19.93
N ILE A 227 5.77 -8.31 -19.82
CA ILE A 227 6.87 -7.34 -19.99
C ILE A 227 7.94 -7.57 -18.89
N TYR A 228 7.50 -7.70 -17.63
CA TYR A 228 8.39 -7.94 -16.48
C TYR A 228 9.28 -9.18 -16.66
N ARG A 229 8.75 -10.26 -17.25
CA ARG A 229 9.51 -11.50 -17.48
C ARG A 229 10.47 -11.44 -18.66
N SER A 230 10.30 -10.49 -19.59
CA SER A 230 11.12 -10.40 -20.80
C SER A 230 12.26 -9.40 -20.70
N GLU A 231 12.25 -8.52 -19.70
CA GLU A 231 13.12 -7.34 -19.63
C GLU A 231 13.86 -7.26 -18.29
N ASP A 232 14.92 -6.45 -18.27
CA ASP A 232 15.46 -6.00 -16.99
C ASP A 232 14.55 -4.93 -16.36
N ILE A 233 14.80 -4.59 -15.10
CA ILE A 233 13.93 -3.68 -14.35
C ILE A 233 13.84 -2.27 -14.96
N GLN A 234 14.89 -1.77 -15.61
CA GLN A 234 14.90 -0.42 -16.16
C GLN A 234 14.11 -0.36 -17.46
N ASP A 235 14.30 -1.35 -18.33
CA ASP A 235 13.50 -1.49 -19.55
C ASP A 235 12.02 -1.74 -19.19
N PHE A 236 11.75 -2.62 -18.22
CA PHE A 236 10.40 -2.86 -17.72
C PHE A 236 9.73 -1.57 -17.25
N MET A 237 10.43 -0.72 -16.49
CA MET A 237 9.88 0.58 -16.04
C MET A 237 9.52 1.51 -17.20
N ARG A 238 10.35 1.55 -18.26
CA ARG A 238 10.10 2.40 -19.43
C ARG A 238 8.90 1.89 -20.22
N ASP A 239 8.88 0.60 -20.53
CA ASP A 239 7.93 0.02 -21.47
C ASP A 239 6.56 -0.19 -20.81
N SER A 240 6.51 -0.58 -19.53
CA SER A 240 5.26 -0.62 -18.77
C SER A 240 4.62 0.75 -18.61
N TYR A 241 5.41 1.81 -18.43
CA TYR A 241 4.90 3.17 -18.34
C TYR A 241 4.43 3.72 -19.67
N ALA A 242 5.18 3.46 -20.76
CA ALA A 242 4.76 3.79 -22.11
C ALA A 242 3.42 3.13 -22.45
N TYR A 243 3.27 1.85 -22.11
CA TYR A 243 2.00 1.13 -22.25
C TYR A 243 0.88 1.77 -21.41
N CYS A 244 1.13 2.12 -20.16
CA CYS A 244 0.12 2.79 -19.32
C CYS A 244 -0.26 4.17 -19.88
N LEU A 245 0.67 4.91 -20.49
CA LEU A 245 0.38 6.19 -21.14
C LEU A 245 -0.49 6.01 -22.39
N GLU A 246 -0.21 5.00 -23.20
CA GLU A 246 -1.02 4.65 -24.38
C GLU A 246 -2.47 4.32 -23.99
N HIS A 247 -2.65 3.66 -22.85
CA HIS A 247 -3.94 3.18 -22.35
C HIS A 247 -4.51 3.98 -21.16
N GLU A 248 -4.01 5.18 -20.90
CA GLU A 248 -4.31 5.94 -19.67
C GLU A 248 -5.81 6.17 -19.48
N ARG A 249 -6.54 6.46 -20.56
CA ARG A 249 -7.99 6.67 -20.51
C ARG A 249 -8.75 5.43 -20.04
N GLU A 250 -8.36 4.24 -20.51
CA GLU A 250 -9.00 2.98 -20.16
C GLU A 250 -8.77 2.66 -18.69
N ILE A 251 -7.51 2.80 -18.24
CA ILE A 251 -7.09 2.62 -16.85
C ILE A 251 -7.87 3.54 -15.91
N ARG A 252 -7.90 4.85 -16.21
CA ARG A 252 -8.59 5.83 -15.37
C ARG A 252 -10.10 5.60 -15.33
N SER A 253 -10.72 5.30 -16.47
CA SER A 253 -12.16 5.03 -16.53
C SER A 253 -12.55 3.81 -15.69
N HIS A 254 -11.71 2.76 -15.69
CA HIS A 254 -11.95 1.57 -14.89
C HIS A 254 -11.84 1.84 -13.38
N ILE A 255 -10.80 2.58 -12.95
CA ILE A 255 -10.63 2.97 -11.54
C ILE A 255 -11.79 3.86 -11.08
N GLU A 256 -12.15 4.87 -11.88
CA GLU A 256 -13.27 5.77 -11.56
C GLU A 256 -14.59 5.00 -11.41
N ALA A 257 -14.86 4.03 -12.30
CA ALA A 257 -16.03 3.17 -12.19
C ALA A 257 -16.01 2.37 -10.88
N ALA A 258 -14.91 1.68 -10.60
CA ALA A 258 -14.77 0.84 -9.41
C ALA A 258 -14.89 1.65 -8.10
N GLU A 259 -14.24 2.80 -8.01
CA GLU A 259 -14.25 3.63 -6.79
C GLU A 259 -15.57 4.40 -6.59
N SER A 260 -16.33 4.66 -7.66
CA SER A 260 -17.64 5.31 -7.59
C SER A 260 -18.80 4.35 -7.27
N GLY A 261 -18.50 3.07 -6.97
CA GLY A 261 -19.49 2.04 -6.70
C GLY A 261 -20.10 1.40 -7.95
N GLY A 262 -19.42 1.50 -9.10
CA GLY A 262 -19.79 0.84 -10.35
C GLY A 262 -18.94 -0.39 -10.63
N VAL A 263 -19.37 -1.55 -10.10
CA VAL A 263 -19.88 -2.77 -10.78
C VAL A 263 -20.30 -3.74 -9.68
#